data_AF-A0A2V5QQD1-F1
#
_entry.id   AF-A0A2V5QQD1-F1
#
_cell.length_a   1.000
_cell.length_b   1.000
_cell.length_c   1.000
_cell.angle_alpha   90.00
_cell.angle_beta   90.00
_cell.angle_gamma   90.00
#
_symmetry.space_group_name_H-M   'P 1'
#
loop_
_entity.id
_entity.type
_entity.pdbx_description
1 polymer ?
#
loop_
_entity_poly.entity_id
_entity_poly.type
_entity_poly.pdbx_seq_one_letter_code
_entity_poly.pdbx_strand_id
1 'polypeptide(L)'
;MNRNDLATVLLVVPLVVGFWICITAEQKAEVLYTSPSGAVRIERDGENAWLISTKDPTQRAKMPSLEGISPVDDEYHSSPNEEWIFGLRHGGSCLRDGDLFHRLASDKIDMFESFNEAGWKNAVKLGPFKRDFSAEGFCAITEFVSWSFDSARLLIELRGGEDKRDMHEGYIYFNTRTKKFEVTDYLRKLNKTKANVLACAEPVDPLPSEAELKTRFDTLDRRLNTRYAEVLGKTDKERVANVREAQRNWIKHRDEGAKFYVSLFPAAEKELRRLQFLCDVTAARIDTQPDEAWEL
;
A
#
# COMPACT_ATOMS: atom_id res chain seq x y z
N MET A 1 -93.24 -36.29 -9.49
CA MET A 1 -92.83 -35.47 -8.33
C MET A 1 -91.46 -35.94 -7.87
N ASN A 2 -90.56 -34.99 -7.56
CA ASN A 2 -89.10 -35.07 -7.33
C ASN A 2 -88.24 -35.27 -8.59
N ARG A 3 -87.56 -34.26 -9.17
CA ARG A 3 -86.41 -33.40 -8.75
C ARG A 3 -85.10 -34.17 -8.54
N ASN A 4 -84.08 -33.79 -9.35
CA ASN A 4 -82.66 -33.55 -9.04
C ASN A 4 -81.91 -33.43 -10.39
N ASP A 5 -81.55 -32.22 -10.83
CA ASP A 5 -80.36 -31.42 -10.51
C ASP A 5 -79.12 -31.82 -11.35
N LEU A 6 -78.92 -31.04 -12.43
CA LEU A 6 -77.70 -31.00 -13.25
C LEU A 6 -76.70 -30.05 -12.58
N ALA A 7 -75.57 -30.59 -12.12
CA ALA A 7 -74.46 -29.82 -11.58
C ALA A 7 -73.57 -29.30 -12.72
N THR A 8 -73.53 -27.98 -12.91
CA THR A 8 -72.56 -27.28 -13.75
C THR A 8 -71.33 -26.98 -12.91
N VAL A 9 -70.21 -27.64 -13.20
CA VAL A 9 -68.90 -27.37 -12.58
C VAL A 9 -68.28 -26.15 -13.26
N LEU A 10 -68.23 -25.01 -12.56
CA LEU A 10 -67.44 -23.85 -12.95
C LEU A 10 -65.99 -24.06 -12.50
N LEU A 11 -65.08 -24.22 -13.47
CA LEU A 11 -63.63 -24.23 -13.26
C LEU A 11 -63.15 -22.77 -13.17
N VAL A 12 -62.89 -22.31 -11.95
CA VAL A 12 -62.21 -21.04 -11.69
C VAL A 12 -60.71 -21.31 -11.73
N VAL A 13 -60.03 -20.84 -12.77
CA VAL A 13 -58.57 -20.82 -12.85
C VAL A 13 -58.07 -19.59 -12.08
N PRO A 14 -57.23 -19.72 -11.04
CA PRO A 14 -56.62 -18.57 -10.41
C PRO A 14 -55.48 -18.06 -11.29
N LEU A 15 -55.60 -16.81 -11.72
CA LEU A 15 -54.53 -16.05 -12.37
C LEU A 15 -53.46 -15.74 -11.30
N VAL A 16 -52.40 -16.55 -11.24
CA VAL A 16 -51.22 -16.27 -10.41
C VAL A 16 -50.43 -15.17 -11.10
N VAL A 17 -50.64 -13.93 -10.65
CA VAL A 17 -49.75 -12.81 -10.98
C VAL A 17 -48.46 -13.04 -10.19
N GLY A 18 -47.49 -13.68 -10.83
CA GLY A 18 -46.15 -13.83 -10.29
C GLY A 18 -45.51 -12.46 -10.16
N PHE A 19 -45.51 -11.92 -8.95
CA PHE A 19 -44.66 -10.79 -8.56
C PHE A 19 -43.21 -11.27 -8.69
N TRP A 20 -42.57 -10.92 -9.81
CA TRP A 20 -41.13 -11.03 -9.93
C TRP A 20 -40.53 -10.01 -8.96
N ILE A 21 -40.23 -10.47 -7.75
CA ILE A 21 -39.23 -9.80 -6.93
C ILE A 21 -37.92 -10.03 -7.68
N CYS A 22 -37.52 -9.06 -8.49
CA CYS A 22 -36.13 -8.92 -8.88
C CYS A 22 -35.36 -8.71 -7.57
N ILE A 23 -34.88 -9.81 -6.99
CA ILE A 23 -33.81 -9.77 -6.02
C ILE A 23 -32.62 -9.25 -6.81
N THR A 24 -32.44 -7.93 -6.83
CA THR A 24 -31.14 -7.34 -7.11
C THR A 24 -30.21 -7.96 -6.07
N ALA A 25 -29.41 -8.93 -6.50
CA ALA A 25 -28.29 -9.40 -5.71
C ALA A 25 -27.49 -8.15 -5.35
N GLU A 26 -27.56 -7.75 -4.08
CA GLU A 26 -26.83 -6.61 -3.56
C GLU A 26 -25.36 -6.91 -3.84
N GLN A 27 -24.79 -6.19 -4.81
CA GLN A 27 -23.44 -6.44 -5.28
C GLN A 27 -22.54 -6.07 -4.09
N LYS A 28 -22.05 -7.10 -3.40
CA LYS A 28 -21.28 -6.92 -2.18
C LYS A 28 -20.04 -6.11 -2.53
N ALA A 29 -19.88 -4.95 -1.89
CA ALA A 29 -18.73 -4.09 -2.09
C ALA A 29 -17.42 -4.89 -1.91
N GLU A 30 -16.51 -4.72 -2.85
CA GLU A 30 -15.22 -5.39 -2.83
C GLU A 30 -14.27 -4.64 -1.90
N VAL A 31 -13.65 -5.33 -0.95
CA VAL A 31 -12.65 -4.73 -0.07
C VAL A 31 -11.31 -4.72 -0.80
N LEU A 32 -10.85 -3.53 -1.20
CA LEU A 32 -9.56 -3.35 -1.87
C LEU A 32 -8.40 -3.31 -0.87
N TYR A 33 -8.63 -2.73 0.30
CA TYR A 33 -7.57 -2.51 1.29
C TYR A 33 -8.12 -2.41 2.71
N THR A 34 -7.30 -2.79 3.69
CA THR A 34 -7.53 -2.54 5.12
C THR A 34 -6.24 -2.04 5.75
N SER A 35 -6.30 -0.96 6.52
CA SER A 35 -5.11 -0.36 7.13
C SER A 35 -4.42 -1.31 8.11
N PRO A 36 -3.12 -1.12 8.42
CA PRO A 36 -2.40 -2.03 9.31
C PRO A 36 -2.98 -2.10 10.73
N SER A 37 -3.69 -1.05 11.18
CA SER A 37 -4.41 -1.03 12.45
C SER A 37 -5.82 -1.64 12.37
N GLY A 38 -6.36 -1.77 11.15
CA GLY A 38 -7.72 -2.22 10.88
C GLY A 38 -8.79 -1.17 11.14
N ALA A 39 -8.44 0.07 11.45
CA ALA A 39 -9.41 1.13 11.76
C ALA A 39 -10.07 1.74 10.50
N VAL A 40 -9.44 1.62 9.33
CA VAL A 40 -10.03 2.02 8.05
C VAL A 40 -9.88 0.94 6.99
N ARG A 41 -10.79 0.95 6.01
CA ARG A 41 -10.73 0.11 4.81
C ARG A 41 -11.15 0.89 3.57
N ILE A 42 -10.67 0.47 2.41
CA ILE A 42 -11.11 0.99 1.12
C ILE A 42 -12.00 -0.07 0.48
N GLU A 43 -13.21 0.34 0.12
CA GLU A 43 -14.18 -0.52 -0.57
C GLU A 43 -14.53 0.05 -1.94
N ARG A 44 -14.67 -0.84 -2.91
CA ARG A 44 -15.19 -0.52 -4.24
C ARG A 44 -16.66 -0.88 -4.33
N ASP A 45 -17.45 0.10 -4.75
CA ASP A 45 -18.87 -0.01 -5.03
C ASP A 45 -19.13 0.54 -6.45
N GLY A 46 -19.21 -0.38 -7.42
CA GLY A 46 -19.25 -0.08 -8.85
C GLY A 46 -17.98 0.63 -9.33
N GLU A 47 -18.14 1.84 -9.85
CA GLU A 47 -17.04 2.70 -10.33
C GLU A 47 -16.45 3.59 -9.23
N ASN A 48 -16.98 3.55 -8.02
CA ASN A 48 -16.56 4.42 -6.94
C ASN A 48 -15.77 3.63 -5.90
N ALA A 49 -14.71 4.23 -5.37
CA ALA A 49 -14.07 3.77 -4.14
C ALA A 49 -14.44 4.66 -2.95
N TRP A 50 -14.47 4.06 -1.78
CA TRP A 50 -14.83 4.70 -0.52
C TRP A 50 -13.84 4.33 0.55
N LEU A 51 -13.30 5.34 1.25
CA LEU A 51 -12.59 5.14 2.51
C LEU A 51 -13.60 5.09 3.64
N ILE A 52 -13.61 4.00 4.42
CA ILE A 52 -14.65 3.71 5.42
C ILE A 52 -14.01 3.42 6.77
N SER A 53 -14.53 4.03 7.83
CA SER A 53 -14.22 3.66 9.21
C SER A 53 -14.80 2.29 9.54
N THR A 54 -13.97 1.38 10.08
CA THR A 54 -14.44 0.04 10.48
C THR A 54 -15.23 0.06 11.78
N LYS A 55 -15.09 1.12 12.59
CA LYS A 55 -15.85 1.33 13.83
C LYS A 55 -17.23 1.90 13.58
N ASP A 56 -17.39 2.71 12.55
CA ASP A 56 -18.64 3.37 12.18
C ASP A 56 -18.73 3.49 10.65
N PRO A 57 -19.40 2.53 9.97
CA PRO A 57 -19.51 2.52 8.51
C PRO A 57 -20.24 3.73 7.90
N THR A 58 -20.94 4.53 8.72
CA THR A 58 -21.56 5.78 8.25
C THR A 58 -20.50 6.87 7.98
N GLN A 59 -19.33 6.75 8.62
CA GLN A 59 -18.17 7.58 8.36
C GLN A 59 -17.42 7.03 7.14
N ARG A 60 -17.87 7.47 5.97
CA ARG A 60 -17.25 7.15 4.69
C ARG A 60 -16.97 8.41 3.88
N ALA A 61 -15.80 8.44 3.27
CA ALA A 61 -15.39 9.49 2.35
C ALA A 61 -15.27 8.88 0.94
N LYS A 62 -15.85 9.55 -0.06
CA LYS A 62 -15.68 9.13 -1.46
C LYS A 62 -14.23 9.41 -1.87
N MET A 63 -13.53 8.40 -2.39
CA MET A 63 -12.19 8.59 -2.94
C MET A 63 -12.26 9.49 -4.18
N PRO A 64 -11.29 10.40 -4.39
CA PRO A 64 -11.21 11.18 -5.63
C PRO A 64 -11.10 10.24 -6.84
N SER A 65 -11.76 10.61 -7.94
CA SER A 65 -11.69 9.82 -9.17
C SER A 65 -10.30 9.91 -9.78
N LEU A 66 -9.77 8.76 -10.19
CA LEU A 66 -8.53 8.68 -10.94
C LEU A 66 -8.81 8.77 -12.44
N GLU A 67 -7.93 9.44 -13.17
CA GLU A 67 -7.96 9.43 -14.64
C GLU A 67 -7.28 8.16 -15.17
N GLY A 68 -7.81 7.59 -16.27
CA GLY A 68 -7.17 6.47 -16.97
C GLY A 68 -8.01 5.20 -17.02
N ILE A 69 -7.33 4.05 -17.05
CA ILE A 69 -7.91 2.73 -17.36
C ILE A 69 -8.71 2.16 -16.17
N SER A 70 -8.23 2.39 -14.94
CA SER A 70 -8.87 1.94 -13.71
C SER A 70 -9.31 3.16 -12.88
N PRO A 71 -10.54 3.16 -12.34
CA PRO A 71 -11.01 4.24 -11.47
C PRO A 71 -10.43 4.18 -10.04
N VAL A 72 -9.60 3.16 -9.75
CA VAL A 72 -9.00 2.87 -8.44
C VAL A 72 -7.55 2.40 -8.61
N ASP A 73 -6.75 2.54 -7.55
CA ASP A 73 -5.42 1.98 -7.47
C ASP A 73 -5.49 0.47 -7.23
N ASP A 74 -4.43 -0.23 -7.63
CA ASP A 74 -4.29 -1.69 -7.45
C ASP A 74 -3.80 -2.03 -6.04
N GLU A 75 -3.01 -1.15 -5.44
CA GLU A 75 -2.42 -1.31 -4.11
C GLU A 75 -2.50 -0.02 -3.30
N TYR A 76 -2.60 -0.15 -1.98
CA TYR A 76 -2.75 0.97 -1.05
C TYR A 76 -1.86 0.80 0.19
N HIS A 77 -1.33 1.92 0.69
CA HIS A 77 -0.48 1.98 1.89
C HIS A 77 -0.83 3.20 2.74
N SER A 78 -1.48 2.98 3.89
CA SER A 78 -1.78 4.05 4.85
C SER A 78 -0.58 4.43 5.71
N SER A 79 -0.47 5.72 6.02
CA SER A 79 0.42 6.21 7.08
C SER A 79 0.03 5.62 8.44
N PRO A 80 0.95 5.56 9.41
CA PRO A 80 0.67 5.03 10.75
C PRO A 80 -0.51 5.70 11.46
N ASN A 81 -0.74 6.99 11.23
CA ASN A 81 -1.88 7.73 11.78
C ASN A 81 -3.14 7.68 10.88
N GLU A 82 -3.06 7.02 9.71
CA GLU A 82 -4.15 6.83 8.75
C GLU A 82 -4.75 8.11 8.16
N GLU A 83 -4.03 9.22 8.30
CA GLU A 83 -4.40 10.49 7.67
C GLU A 83 -3.95 10.55 6.21
N TRP A 84 -2.92 9.79 5.83
CA TRP A 84 -2.42 9.73 4.47
C TRP A 84 -2.52 8.32 3.91
N ILE A 85 -2.82 8.21 2.63
CA ILE A 85 -2.91 6.93 1.92
C ILE A 85 -2.17 7.10 0.60
N PHE A 86 -1.19 6.24 0.35
CA PHE A 86 -0.50 6.18 -0.92
C PHE A 86 -1.06 5.02 -1.73
N GLY A 87 -1.59 5.31 -2.91
CA GLY A 87 -2.07 4.34 -3.88
C GLY A 87 -1.04 4.10 -4.98
N LEU A 88 -1.05 2.90 -5.54
CA LEU A 88 -0.20 2.51 -6.65
C LEU A 88 -1.04 1.89 -7.76
N ARG A 89 -0.83 2.36 -8.99
CA ARG A 89 -1.63 1.96 -10.15
C ARG A 89 -0.75 1.51 -11.31
N HIS A 90 -1.04 0.33 -11.83
CA HIS A 90 -0.36 -0.25 -12.97
C HIS A 90 -0.84 0.42 -14.27
N GLY A 91 0.08 1.12 -14.94
CA GLY A 91 -0.18 1.78 -16.22
C GLY A 91 0.09 0.90 -17.45
N GLY A 92 0.69 -0.28 -17.23
CA GLY A 92 1.10 -1.21 -18.28
C GLY A 92 2.55 -1.67 -18.11
N SER A 93 3.08 -2.37 -19.11
CA SER A 93 4.46 -2.88 -19.06
C SER A 93 5.45 -1.76 -18.74
N CYS A 94 6.17 -1.90 -17.63
CA CYS A 94 7.14 -0.94 -17.08
C CYS A 94 6.61 0.46 -16.73
N LEU A 95 5.29 0.58 -16.50
CA LEU A 95 4.64 1.81 -16.09
C LEU A 95 3.83 1.59 -14.81
N ARG A 96 4.14 2.37 -13.77
CA ARG A 96 3.42 2.36 -12.51
C ARG A 96 3.43 3.75 -11.90
N ASP A 97 2.24 4.27 -11.62
CA ASP A 97 2.06 5.59 -11.02
C ASP A 97 1.75 5.48 -9.53
N GLY A 98 2.11 6.52 -8.78
CA GLY A 98 1.72 6.69 -7.39
C GLY A 98 0.78 7.87 -7.19
N ASP A 99 -0.31 7.64 -6.48
CA ASP A 99 -1.31 8.65 -6.11
C ASP A 99 -1.31 8.85 -4.59
N LEU A 100 -1.36 10.11 -4.12
CA LEU A 100 -1.30 10.41 -2.69
C LEU A 100 -2.59 11.08 -2.23
N PHE A 101 -3.28 10.43 -1.30
CA PHE A 101 -4.52 10.91 -0.70
C PHE A 101 -4.30 11.39 0.73
N HIS A 102 -5.07 12.40 1.12
CA HIS A 102 -5.08 12.99 2.45
C HIS A 102 -6.50 13.04 3.02
N ARG A 103 -6.73 12.28 4.08
CA ARG A 103 -7.97 12.26 4.83
C ARG A 103 -8.04 13.51 5.71
N LEU A 104 -8.91 14.44 5.33
CA LEU A 104 -9.10 15.70 6.05
C LEU A 104 -10.12 15.60 7.18
N ALA A 105 -11.07 14.68 7.06
CA ALA A 105 -12.12 14.42 8.03
C ALA A 105 -12.62 12.97 7.92
N SER A 106 -13.56 12.58 8.76
CA SER A 106 -14.18 11.24 8.72
C SER A 106 -14.89 10.95 7.39
N ASP A 107 -15.41 11.98 6.74
CA ASP A 107 -16.22 11.96 5.52
C ASP A 107 -15.57 12.71 4.34
N LYS A 108 -14.34 13.20 4.51
CA LYS A 108 -13.62 13.98 3.50
C LYS A 108 -12.20 13.46 3.26
N ILE A 109 -11.88 13.21 2.00
CA ILE A 109 -10.55 12.87 1.53
C ILE A 109 -10.24 13.67 0.26
N ASP A 110 -9.04 14.22 0.19
CA ASP A 110 -8.53 14.95 -0.97
C ASP A 110 -7.36 14.17 -1.59
N MET A 111 -7.02 14.46 -2.85
CA MET A 111 -5.86 13.91 -3.55
C MET A 111 -4.83 15.01 -3.82
N PHE A 112 -3.55 14.67 -3.71
CA PHE A 112 -2.47 15.54 -4.11
C PHE A 112 -2.35 15.50 -5.64
N GLU A 113 -2.73 16.61 -6.29
CA GLU A 113 -2.70 16.74 -7.75
C GLU A 113 -1.30 16.51 -8.31
N SER A 114 -1.22 15.69 -9.38
CA SER A 114 0.04 15.38 -10.09
C SER A 114 1.16 14.88 -9.17
N PHE A 115 0.85 14.09 -8.13
CA PHE A 115 1.86 13.58 -7.20
C PHE A 115 3.00 12.84 -7.93
N ASN A 116 2.65 11.92 -8.82
CA ASN A 116 3.61 11.12 -9.58
C ASN A 116 4.55 11.98 -10.44
N GLU A 117 3.97 12.88 -11.25
CA GLU A 117 4.73 13.82 -12.09
C GLU A 117 5.65 14.72 -11.25
N ALA A 118 5.14 15.22 -10.12
CA ALA A 118 5.92 16.02 -9.20
C ALA A 118 7.06 15.22 -8.56
N GLY A 119 6.84 13.93 -8.26
CA GLY A 119 7.85 13.01 -7.75
C GLY A 119 9.03 12.86 -8.71
N TRP A 120 8.74 12.49 -9.96
CA TRP A 120 9.75 12.34 -11.01
C TRP A 120 10.53 13.64 -11.27
N LYS A 121 9.83 14.76 -11.43
CA LYS A 121 10.44 16.08 -11.62
C LYS A 121 11.36 16.46 -10.46
N ASN A 122 10.94 16.21 -9.21
CA ASN A 122 11.76 16.51 -8.05
C ASN A 122 12.93 15.54 -7.89
N ALA A 123 12.80 14.29 -8.32
CA ALA A 123 13.91 13.34 -8.33
C ALA A 123 15.02 13.75 -9.30
N VAL A 124 14.70 14.43 -10.40
CA VAL A 124 15.72 15.09 -11.23
C VAL A 124 16.33 16.29 -10.51
N LYS A 125 15.47 17.17 -9.99
CA LYS A 125 15.91 18.42 -9.32
C LYS A 125 16.81 18.17 -8.11
N LEU A 126 16.53 17.14 -7.32
CA LEU A 126 17.21 16.84 -6.06
C LEU A 126 18.39 15.88 -6.24
N GLY A 127 18.56 15.31 -7.44
CA GLY A 127 19.72 14.52 -7.83
C GLY A 127 19.64 12.98 -7.80
N PRO A 128 18.56 12.30 -7.34
CA PRO A 128 18.40 10.87 -7.57
C PRO A 128 18.47 10.48 -9.07
N PHE A 129 17.92 11.31 -9.95
CA PHE A 129 17.92 11.09 -11.40
C PHE A 129 18.55 12.25 -12.15
N LYS A 130 18.97 11.99 -13.39
CA LYS A 130 19.47 13.02 -14.32
C LYS A 130 18.43 13.47 -15.35
N ARG A 131 17.40 12.65 -15.56
CA ARG A 131 16.36 12.79 -16.59
C ARG A 131 15.03 12.34 -16.01
N ASP A 132 13.96 12.90 -16.54
CA ASP A 132 12.59 12.59 -16.13
C ASP A 132 12.05 11.51 -17.07
N PHE A 133 12.28 10.24 -16.74
CA PHE A 133 11.89 9.12 -17.60
C PHE A 133 10.37 9.06 -17.81
N SER A 134 9.58 9.48 -16.83
CA SER A 134 8.12 9.54 -16.93
C SER A 134 7.69 10.56 -17.98
N ALA A 135 8.21 11.79 -17.91
CA ALA A 135 7.86 12.84 -18.87
C ALA A 135 8.36 12.56 -20.30
N GLU A 136 9.42 11.75 -20.43
CA GLU A 136 10.01 11.36 -21.70
C GLU A 136 9.33 10.13 -22.35
N GLY A 137 8.37 9.50 -21.67
CA GLY A 137 7.62 8.35 -22.18
C GLY A 137 8.40 7.03 -22.16
N PHE A 138 9.41 6.92 -21.28
CA PHE A 138 10.19 5.70 -21.06
C PHE A 138 9.62 4.84 -19.93
N CYS A 139 10.30 3.74 -19.59
CA CYS A 139 9.93 2.98 -18.40
C CYS A 139 10.09 3.85 -17.15
N ALA A 140 9.01 3.94 -16.38
CA ALA A 140 8.89 4.80 -15.22
C ALA A 140 7.94 4.11 -14.23
N ILE A 141 8.50 3.61 -13.13
CA ILE A 141 7.78 2.89 -12.10
C ILE A 141 7.98 3.63 -10.79
N THR A 142 6.88 4.01 -10.14
CA THR A 142 6.86 4.49 -8.77
C THR A 142 6.45 3.34 -7.86
N GLU A 143 7.18 3.15 -6.76
CA GLU A 143 6.99 2.08 -5.80
C GLU A 143 6.93 2.63 -4.38
N PHE A 144 6.08 2.02 -3.55
CA PHE A 144 6.05 2.28 -2.12
C PHE A 144 7.22 1.59 -1.43
N VAL A 145 7.91 2.30 -0.54
CA VAL A 145 8.97 1.69 0.28
C VAL A 145 8.55 1.63 1.74
N SER A 146 8.22 2.78 2.34
CA SER A 146 7.74 2.85 3.73
C SER A 146 7.15 4.20 4.07
N TRP A 147 6.32 4.20 5.11
CA TRP A 147 5.99 5.39 5.87
C TRP A 147 6.91 5.53 7.07
N SER A 148 7.38 6.75 7.36
CA SER A 148 8.02 7.04 8.64
C SER A 148 7.01 6.85 9.77
N PHE A 149 7.46 6.38 10.94
CA PHE A 149 6.53 6.05 12.01
C PHE A 149 5.78 7.26 12.59
N ASP A 150 6.30 8.48 12.44
CA ASP A 150 5.67 9.75 12.84
C ASP A 150 4.72 10.28 11.75
N SER A 151 4.51 9.50 10.68
CA SER A 151 3.70 9.83 9.50
C SER A 151 4.15 11.09 8.75
N ALA A 152 5.34 11.61 9.03
CA ALA A 152 5.81 12.87 8.47
C ALA A 152 6.43 12.73 7.08
N ARG A 153 6.93 11.54 6.74
CA ARG A 153 7.52 11.20 5.43
C ARG A 153 6.93 9.93 4.84
N LEU A 154 6.60 10.03 3.56
CA LEU A 154 6.46 8.91 2.64
C LEU A 154 7.81 8.70 1.94
N LEU A 155 8.35 7.49 1.97
CA LEU A 155 9.47 7.09 1.12
C LEU A 155 8.94 6.35 -0.10
N ILE A 156 9.27 6.87 -1.28
CA ILE A 156 9.04 6.20 -2.55
C ILE A 156 10.36 5.85 -3.23
N GLU A 157 10.35 4.74 -3.96
CA GLU A 157 11.36 4.36 -4.92
C GLU A 157 10.82 4.68 -6.30
N LEU A 158 11.68 5.26 -7.14
CA LEU A 158 11.43 5.47 -8.56
C LEU A 158 12.40 4.59 -9.34
N ARG A 159 11.90 3.86 -10.33
CA ARG A 159 12.70 3.07 -11.27
C ARG A 159 12.49 3.56 -12.67
N GLY A 160 13.58 4.01 -13.31
CA GLY A 160 13.51 4.68 -14.60
C GLY A 160 14.60 4.22 -15.56
N GLY A 161 14.24 3.99 -16.82
CA GLY A 161 15.19 3.57 -17.86
C GLY A 161 14.56 3.51 -19.24
N GLU A 162 15.39 3.58 -20.28
CA GLU A 162 14.93 3.46 -21.68
C GLU A 162 14.51 2.01 -22.01
N ASP A 163 15.09 1.03 -21.33
CA ASP A 163 14.74 -0.40 -21.42
C ASP A 163 14.42 -0.93 -20.02
N LYS A 164 13.35 -1.74 -19.91
CA LYS A 164 12.94 -2.41 -18.67
C LYS A 164 14.04 -3.27 -18.02
N ARG A 165 15.05 -3.70 -18.78
CA ARG A 165 16.17 -4.52 -18.30
C ARG A 165 17.29 -3.69 -17.66
N ASP A 166 17.30 -2.38 -17.88
CA ASP A 166 18.34 -1.46 -17.42
C ASP A 166 17.70 -0.21 -16.79
N MET A 167 16.85 -0.45 -15.79
CA MET A 167 16.27 0.63 -14.99
C MET A 167 17.19 1.01 -13.85
N HIS A 168 17.33 2.30 -13.62
CA HIS A 168 18.01 2.86 -12.46
C HIS A 168 17.01 3.12 -11.33
N GLU A 169 17.42 2.83 -10.10
CA GLU A 169 16.64 3.08 -8.90
C GLU A 169 17.05 4.41 -8.28
N GLY A 170 16.07 5.16 -7.76
CA GLY A 170 16.31 6.36 -6.99
C GLY A 170 15.21 6.60 -5.96
N TYR A 171 15.63 6.99 -4.77
CA TYR A 171 14.78 7.15 -3.61
C TYR A 171 14.57 8.63 -3.28
N ILE A 172 13.35 8.99 -2.92
CA ILE A 172 12.97 10.35 -2.53
C ILE A 172 11.88 10.33 -1.46
N TYR A 173 11.92 11.31 -0.55
CA TYR A 173 10.83 11.50 0.40
C TYR A 173 9.80 12.49 -0.13
N PHE A 174 8.54 12.27 0.20
CA PHE A 174 7.55 13.34 0.30
C PHE A 174 7.24 13.63 1.77
N ASN A 175 7.47 14.86 2.20
CA ASN A 175 7.19 15.32 3.55
C ASN A 175 5.76 15.84 3.64
N THR A 176 4.91 15.18 4.43
CA THR A 176 3.47 15.47 4.52
C THR A 176 3.18 16.80 5.21
N ARG A 177 4.07 17.23 6.13
CA ARG A 177 3.92 18.49 6.88
C ARG A 177 4.26 19.71 6.03
N THR A 178 5.32 19.61 5.24
CA THR A 178 5.77 20.70 4.37
C THR A 178 5.19 20.62 2.96
N LYS A 179 4.58 19.47 2.61
CA LYS A 179 4.06 19.13 1.28
C LYS A 179 5.11 19.27 0.17
N LYS A 180 6.34 18.84 0.47
CA LYS A 180 7.48 18.96 -0.44
C LYS A 180 8.25 17.66 -0.54
N PHE A 181 8.82 17.45 -1.73
CA PHE A 181 9.79 16.40 -1.94
C PHE A 181 11.16 16.79 -1.38
N GLU A 182 11.86 15.83 -0.78
CA GLU A 182 13.17 16.07 -0.16
C GLU A 182 14.09 14.84 -0.22
N VAL A 183 15.40 15.10 -0.13
CA VAL A 183 16.46 14.09 -0.09
C VAL A 183 17.41 14.45 1.03
N THR A 184 17.51 13.57 2.03
CA THR A 184 18.41 13.69 3.19
C THR A 184 19.80 13.16 2.86
N ASP A 185 20.77 13.33 3.75
CA ASP A 185 22.12 12.77 3.56
C ASP A 185 22.11 11.24 3.50
N TYR A 186 21.19 10.59 4.21
CA TYR A 186 20.95 9.16 4.08
C TYR A 186 20.52 8.79 2.65
N LEU A 187 19.48 9.43 2.10
CA LEU A 187 19.05 9.15 0.73
C LEU A 187 20.09 9.54 -0.32
N ARG A 188 20.87 10.62 -0.10
CA ARG A 188 22.00 10.96 -0.99
C ARG A 188 23.05 9.86 -1.04
N LYS A 189 23.32 9.21 0.10
CA LYS A 189 24.24 8.07 0.17
C LYS A 189 23.61 6.83 -0.45
N LEU A 190 22.33 6.57 -0.17
CA LEU A 190 21.58 5.43 -0.70
C LEU A 190 21.51 5.48 -2.22
N ASN A 191 21.12 6.62 -2.82
CA ASN A 191 21.03 6.81 -4.27
C ASN A 191 22.37 6.71 -5.03
N LYS A 192 23.50 6.67 -4.31
CA LYS A 192 24.83 6.46 -4.88
C LYS A 192 25.36 5.04 -4.65
N THR A 193 24.69 4.25 -3.82
CA THR A 193 25.10 2.89 -3.53
C THR A 193 24.74 1.97 -4.68
N LYS A 194 25.52 0.91 -4.86
CA LYS A 194 25.18 -0.22 -5.75
C LYS A 194 24.77 -1.47 -4.97
N ALA A 195 24.78 -1.37 -3.65
CA ALA A 195 24.41 -2.48 -2.78
C ALA A 195 22.89 -2.60 -2.76
N ASN A 196 22.38 -3.82 -2.91
CA ASN A 196 20.98 -4.12 -2.70
C ASN A 196 20.70 -4.13 -1.19
N VAL A 197 20.24 -3.01 -0.66
CA VAL A 197 19.93 -2.84 0.77
C VAL A 197 18.52 -2.33 0.92
N LEU A 198 17.84 -2.79 1.98
CA LEU A 198 16.52 -2.25 2.31
C LEU A 198 16.65 -0.80 2.79
N ALA A 199 15.59 -0.03 2.58
CA ALA A 199 15.51 1.36 3.01
C ALA A 199 14.35 1.59 3.99
N CYS A 200 14.54 2.55 4.90
CA CYS A 200 13.51 3.02 5.82
C CYS A 200 13.21 4.51 5.61
N ALA A 201 12.02 4.94 6.04
CA ALA A 201 11.65 6.34 6.04
C ALA A 201 12.11 7.05 7.31
N GLU A 202 13.05 7.99 7.18
CA GLU A 202 13.54 8.78 8.31
C GLU A 202 12.42 9.64 8.90
N PRO A 203 12.17 9.58 10.22
CA PRO A 203 11.22 10.49 10.86
C PRO A 203 11.72 11.93 10.79
N VAL A 204 10.79 12.86 10.98
CA VAL A 204 11.09 14.29 11.19
C VAL A 204 11.18 14.58 12.68
N ASP A 205 10.35 13.93 13.49
CA ASP A 205 10.37 14.07 14.94
C ASP A 205 11.51 13.30 15.61
N PRO A 206 11.87 13.67 16.86
CA PRO A 206 12.77 12.88 17.67
C PRO A 206 12.32 11.42 17.78
N LEU A 207 13.29 10.50 17.80
CA LEU A 207 12.99 9.09 17.99
C LEU A 207 12.37 8.84 19.38
N PRO A 208 11.44 7.87 19.50
CA PRO A 208 11.02 7.35 20.78
C PRO A 208 12.21 6.81 21.58
N SER A 209 11.99 6.55 22.86
CA SER A 209 13.00 5.96 23.72
C SER A 209 13.44 4.59 23.21
N GLU A 210 14.65 4.16 23.58
CA GLU A 210 15.17 2.85 23.23
C GLU A 210 14.26 1.71 23.72
N ALA A 211 13.65 1.88 24.90
CA ALA A 211 12.72 0.91 25.48
C ALA A 211 11.43 0.77 24.66
N GLU A 212 10.88 1.88 24.18
CA GLU A 212 9.70 1.88 23.30
C GLU A 212 10.02 1.24 21.95
N LEU A 213 11.16 1.58 21.36
CA LEU A 213 11.60 1.01 20.08
C LEU A 213 11.88 -0.50 20.18
N LYS A 214 12.48 -0.97 21.28
CA LYS A 214 12.66 -2.41 21.55
C LYS A 214 11.31 -3.13 21.65
N THR A 215 10.41 -2.60 22.46
CA THR A 215 9.06 -3.18 22.63
C THR A 215 8.29 -3.24 21.31
N ARG A 216 8.41 -2.18 20.49
CA ARG A 216 7.82 -2.13 19.16
C ARG A 216 8.44 -3.18 18.25
N PHE A 217 9.77 -3.28 18.21
CA PHE A 217 10.46 -4.27 17.38
C PHE A 217 10.08 -5.70 17.78
N ASP A 218 10.07 -6.03 19.07
CA ASP A 218 9.68 -7.36 19.55
C ASP A 218 8.23 -7.72 19.19
N THR A 219 7.35 -6.72 19.10
CA THR A 219 5.96 -6.90 18.68
C THR A 219 5.86 -7.14 17.17
N LEU A 220 6.60 -6.35 16.38
CA LEU A 220 6.66 -6.51 14.93
C LEU A 220 7.31 -7.84 14.54
N ASP A 221 8.40 -8.25 15.19
CA ASP A 221 9.09 -9.51 14.92
C ASP A 221 8.17 -10.72 15.18
N ARG A 222 7.43 -10.72 16.29
CA ARG A 222 6.40 -11.74 16.55
C ARG A 222 5.34 -11.76 15.46
N ARG A 223 4.84 -10.59 15.03
CA ARG A 223 3.83 -10.49 13.96
C ARG A 223 4.37 -10.99 12.61
N LEU A 224 5.62 -10.65 12.27
CA LEU A 224 6.29 -11.12 11.06
C LEU A 224 6.43 -12.65 11.07
N ASN A 225 6.81 -13.24 12.20
CA ASN A 225 6.92 -14.69 12.32
C ASN A 225 5.57 -15.39 12.17
N THR A 226 4.50 -14.84 12.75
CA THR A 226 3.12 -15.34 12.53
C THR A 226 2.74 -15.25 11.05
N ARG A 227 2.96 -14.10 10.41
CA ARG A 227 2.66 -13.89 8.99
C ARG A 227 3.44 -14.86 8.09
N TYR A 228 4.73 -15.06 8.37
CA TYR A 228 5.56 -16.00 7.65
C TYR A 228 5.04 -17.45 7.76
N ALA A 229 4.61 -17.87 8.97
CA ALA A 229 4.00 -19.18 9.16
C ALA A 229 2.68 -19.33 8.38
N GLU A 230 1.86 -18.29 8.33
CA GLU A 230 0.63 -18.29 7.52
C GLU A 230 0.92 -18.41 6.02
N VAL A 231 1.90 -17.68 5.51
CA VAL A 231 2.34 -17.77 4.10
C VAL A 231 2.80 -19.19 3.79
N LEU A 232 3.70 -19.75 4.61
CA LEU A 232 4.17 -21.12 4.44
C LEU A 232 3.06 -22.17 4.48
N GLY A 233 2.00 -21.95 5.28
CA GLY A 233 0.86 -22.84 5.36
C GLY A 233 -0.06 -22.81 4.14
N LYS A 234 0.00 -21.75 3.33
CA LYS A 234 -0.82 -21.53 2.13
C LYS A 234 -0.04 -21.77 0.83
N THR A 235 1.28 -21.63 0.85
CA THR A 235 2.13 -21.83 -0.32
C THR A 235 2.20 -23.31 -0.72
N ASP A 236 2.12 -23.56 -2.03
CA ASP A 236 2.30 -24.90 -2.59
C ASP A 236 3.63 -25.52 -2.18
N LYS A 237 3.64 -26.83 -1.92
CA LYS A 237 4.83 -27.54 -1.42
C LYS A 237 6.07 -27.34 -2.30
N GLU A 238 5.88 -27.19 -3.60
CA GLU A 238 6.97 -26.96 -4.57
C GLU A 238 7.58 -25.55 -4.46
N ARG A 239 6.82 -24.57 -3.96
CA ARG A 239 7.22 -23.16 -3.84
C ARG A 239 7.71 -22.78 -2.43
N VAL A 240 7.51 -23.65 -1.43
CA VAL A 240 7.98 -23.44 -0.04
C VAL A 240 9.48 -23.15 0.06
N ALA A 241 10.30 -23.77 -0.81
CA ALA A 241 11.74 -23.52 -0.83
C ALA A 241 12.06 -22.06 -1.19
N ASN A 242 11.37 -21.51 -2.19
CA ASN A 242 11.50 -20.12 -2.62
C ASN A 242 11.11 -19.17 -1.49
N VAL A 243 9.99 -19.43 -0.81
CA VAL A 243 9.55 -18.61 0.33
C VAL A 243 10.59 -18.55 1.45
N ARG A 244 11.19 -19.69 1.76
CA ARG A 244 12.26 -19.76 2.77
C ARG A 244 13.51 -19.00 2.33
N GLU A 245 13.84 -19.05 1.04
CA GLU A 245 14.99 -18.34 0.48
C GLU A 245 14.76 -16.83 0.44
N ALA A 246 13.60 -16.37 -0.06
CA ALA A 246 13.19 -14.99 -0.05
C ALA A 246 13.26 -14.39 1.36
N GLN A 247 12.79 -15.11 2.38
CA GLN A 247 12.87 -14.66 3.76
C GLN A 247 14.31 -14.56 4.29
N ARG A 248 15.20 -15.51 3.94
CA ARG A 248 16.63 -15.42 4.31
C ARG A 248 17.33 -14.25 3.64
N ASN A 249 17.05 -14.04 2.35
CA ASN A 249 17.60 -12.93 1.58
C ASN A 249 17.12 -11.59 2.14
N TRP A 250 15.84 -11.48 2.49
CA TRP A 250 15.29 -10.30 3.16
C TRP A 250 15.99 -10.02 4.49
N ILE A 251 16.20 -11.03 5.36
CA ILE A 251 16.94 -10.85 6.62
C ILE A 251 18.36 -10.34 6.37
N LYS A 252 19.05 -10.88 5.35
CA LYS A 252 20.39 -10.42 4.98
C LYS A 252 20.39 -8.96 4.54
N HIS A 253 19.51 -8.57 3.62
CA HIS A 253 19.42 -7.19 3.14
C HIS A 253 18.96 -6.22 4.23
N ARG A 254 18.12 -6.67 5.18
CA ARG A 254 17.75 -5.93 6.38
C ARG A 254 18.97 -5.62 7.24
N ASP A 255 19.77 -6.63 7.55
CA ASP A 255 20.92 -6.46 8.45
C ASP A 255 22.04 -5.63 7.78
N GLU A 256 22.21 -5.76 6.47
CA GLU A 256 23.11 -4.92 5.67
C GLU A 256 22.61 -3.47 5.57
N GLY A 257 21.31 -3.28 5.32
CA GLY A 257 20.67 -1.96 5.32
C GLY A 257 20.74 -1.25 6.67
N ALA A 258 20.55 -1.99 7.77
CA ALA A 258 20.71 -1.44 9.11
C ALA A 258 22.14 -0.93 9.36
N LYS A 259 23.16 -1.72 8.98
CA LYS A 259 24.58 -1.30 9.07
C LYS A 259 24.85 -0.08 8.19
N PHE A 260 24.30 -0.04 6.99
CA PHE A 260 24.42 1.09 6.08
C PHE A 260 23.80 2.35 6.68
N TYR A 261 22.57 2.26 7.18
CA TYR A 261 21.82 3.37 7.77
C TYR A 261 22.54 3.96 8.99
N VAL A 262 22.89 3.13 9.98
CA VAL A 262 23.53 3.60 11.21
C VAL A 262 24.94 4.16 11.00
N SER A 263 25.58 3.87 9.85
CA SER A 263 26.90 4.42 9.52
C SER A 263 26.90 5.93 9.29
N LEU A 264 25.73 6.53 9.08
CA LEU A 264 25.57 7.97 8.89
C LEU A 264 25.43 8.75 10.21
N PHE A 265 25.22 8.06 11.33
CA PHE A 265 24.86 8.69 12.59
C PHE A 265 25.99 8.62 13.63
N PRO A 266 26.05 9.60 14.56
CA PRO A 266 26.97 9.56 15.69
C PRO A 266 26.77 8.31 16.55
N ALA A 267 27.84 7.86 17.21
CA ALA A 267 27.81 6.63 18.03
C ALA A 267 26.69 6.60 19.07
N ALA A 268 26.34 7.75 19.66
CA ALA A 268 25.29 7.88 20.66
C ALA A 268 23.88 7.61 20.13
N GLU A 269 23.65 7.78 18.82
CA GLU A 269 22.33 7.58 18.19
C GLU A 269 22.18 6.20 17.54
N LYS A 270 23.28 5.44 17.39
CA LYS A 270 23.31 4.26 16.54
C LYS A 270 22.27 3.22 16.91
N GLU A 271 22.09 2.92 18.20
CA GLU A 271 21.13 1.88 18.59
C GLU A 271 19.68 2.31 18.35
N LEU A 272 19.33 3.56 18.65
CA LEU A 272 18.00 4.10 18.36
C LEU A 272 17.71 4.04 16.84
N ARG A 273 18.67 4.48 16.02
CA ARG A 273 18.57 4.43 14.54
C ARG A 273 18.50 3.01 14.01
N ARG A 274 19.24 2.08 14.62
CA ARG A 274 19.20 0.66 14.27
C ARG A 274 17.82 0.07 14.54
N LEU A 275 17.25 0.34 15.72
CA LEU A 275 15.93 -0.15 16.10
C LEU A 275 14.82 0.48 15.25
N GLN A 276 14.91 1.79 14.96
CA GLN A 276 14.02 2.47 14.02
C GLN A 276 14.03 1.76 12.65
N PHE A 277 15.21 1.58 12.06
CA PHE A 277 15.35 0.89 10.78
C PHE A 277 14.71 -0.50 10.81
N LEU A 278 15.00 -1.30 11.85
CA LEU A 278 14.43 -2.63 11.99
C LEU A 278 12.89 -2.58 12.11
N CYS A 279 12.33 -1.65 12.86
CA CYS A 279 10.88 -1.49 12.96
C CYS A 279 10.27 -1.20 11.59
N ASP A 280 10.80 -0.22 10.87
CA ASP A 280 10.22 0.28 9.62
C ASP A 280 10.23 -0.81 8.54
N VAL A 281 11.36 -1.47 8.31
CA VAL A 281 11.47 -2.52 7.28
C VAL A 281 10.70 -3.79 7.66
N THR A 282 10.60 -4.11 8.96
CA THR A 282 9.80 -5.26 9.43
C THR A 282 8.31 -4.99 9.23
N ALA A 283 7.85 -3.76 9.50
CA ALA A 283 6.48 -3.36 9.21
C ALA A 283 6.17 -3.47 7.71
N ALA A 284 7.05 -2.93 6.84
CA ALA A 284 6.88 -3.04 5.39
C ALA A 284 6.82 -4.51 4.91
N ARG A 285 7.65 -5.39 5.48
CA ARG A 285 7.63 -6.82 5.12
C ARG A 285 6.35 -7.55 5.55
N ILE A 286 5.76 -7.15 6.69
CA ILE A 286 4.48 -7.70 7.14
C ILE A 286 3.36 -7.35 6.16
N ASP A 287 3.40 -6.14 5.62
CA ASP A 287 2.36 -5.59 4.74
C ASP A 287 2.52 -6.07 3.28
N THR A 288 3.65 -6.70 2.93
CA THR A 288 3.88 -7.30 1.60
C THR A 288 2.87 -8.42 1.31
N GLN A 289 2.26 -8.40 0.12
CA GLN A 289 1.37 -9.47 -0.33
C GLN A 289 2.12 -10.79 -0.60
N PRO A 290 1.53 -11.96 -0.33
CA PRO A 290 2.22 -13.26 -0.40
C PRO A 290 2.75 -13.64 -1.79
N ASP A 291 2.07 -13.21 -2.85
CA ASP A 291 2.37 -13.52 -4.25
C ASP A 291 3.44 -12.61 -4.87
N GLU A 292 3.68 -11.43 -4.30
CA GLU A 292 4.60 -10.44 -4.85
C GLU A 292 6.05 -10.65 -4.42
N ALA A 293 6.39 -10.63 -3.12
CA ALA A 293 7.81 -10.68 -2.70
C ALA A 293 8.12 -11.74 -1.64
N TRP A 294 7.12 -12.56 -1.27
CA TRP A 294 7.39 -13.77 -0.48
C TRP A 294 7.79 -14.95 -1.36
N GLU A 295 7.43 -14.97 -2.64
CA GLU A 295 7.61 -16.13 -3.52
C GLU A 295 8.57 -15.91 -4.71
N LEU A 296 9.20 -14.73 -4.81
CA LEU A 296 10.25 -14.40 -5.78
C LEU A 296 11.63 -14.93 -5.36
#